data_AF-A0A950BJS7-F1
#
_entry.id   AF-A0A950BJS7-F1
#
_cell.length_a   1.000
_cell.length_b   1.000
_cell.length_c   1.000
_cell.angle_alpha   90.00
_cell.angle_beta   90.00
_cell.angle_gamma   90.00
#
_symmetry.space_group_name_H-M   'P 1'
#
loop_
_entity.id
_entity.type
_entity.pdbx_description
1 polymer ?
#
loop_
_entity_poly.entity_id
_entity_poly.type
_entity_poly.pdbx_seq_one_letter_code
_entity_poly.pdbx_strand_id
1 'polypeptide(L)'
;AKFNFGTGMMPYDPSVKGAPQNAIIGGASLWVLQGKDPDVYKGVAKFLAYLTSPPVAAKWHQDTGYLPVTKAAYELTQQQGFYASHPGADTATKQMLNKPPLPWTKGLRLGNMPQIRTIVDEELEQVWTASKTPQQALDSANSRGNELLQRFEQQAAN
;
A
#
# COMPACT_ATOMS: atom_id res chain seq x y z
N ALA A 1 -19.09 21.19 6.56
CA ALA A 1 -18.27 22.38 6.89
C ALA A 1 -17.37 22.72 5.69
N LYS A 2 -17.07 23.99 5.44
CA LYS A 2 -16.05 24.45 4.48
C LYS A 2 -14.90 25.07 5.27
N PHE A 3 -13.73 24.45 5.22
CA PHE A 3 -12.54 24.90 5.96
C PHE A 3 -11.28 24.60 5.14
N ASN A 4 -10.21 25.34 5.41
CA ASN A 4 -8.90 25.05 4.82
C ASN A 4 -8.37 23.76 5.45
N PHE A 5 -7.99 22.79 4.62
CA PHE A 5 -7.35 21.56 5.05
C PHE A 5 -5.94 21.47 4.48
N GLY A 6 -5.11 20.65 5.11
CA GLY A 6 -3.79 20.27 4.61
C GLY A 6 -3.58 18.77 4.78
N THR A 7 -2.59 18.23 4.08
CA THR A 7 -2.17 16.83 4.22
C THR A 7 -0.73 16.76 4.71
N GLY A 8 -0.52 16.09 5.85
CA GLY A 8 0.80 15.78 6.37
C GLY A 8 1.18 14.33 6.11
N MET A 9 2.46 14.00 6.19
CA MET A 9 2.88 12.61 6.33
C MET A 9 2.38 12.05 7.67
N MET A 10 2.26 10.72 7.75
CA MET A 10 1.94 10.01 8.98
C MET A 10 2.94 10.40 10.08
N PRO A 11 2.45 10.72 11.29
CA PRO A 11 3.31 10.82 12.46
C PRO A 11 4.06 9.51 12.69
N TYR A 12 5.17 9.59 13.42
CA TYR A 12 5.98 8.43 13.76
C TYR A 12 6.34 8.48 15.25
N ASP A 13 6.64 7.30 15.82
CA ASP A 13 7.12 7.19 17.19
C ASP A 13 8.59 7.65 17.27
N PRO A 14 8.90 8.74 18.02
CA PRO A 14 10.26 9.26 18.12
C PRO A 14 11.22 8.32 18.88
N SER A 15 10.70 7.35 19.64
CA SER A 15 11.51 6.35 20.33
C SER A 15 12.03 5.25 19.39
N VAL A 16 11.41 5.08 18.21
CA VAL A 16 11.83 4.10 17.21
C VAL A 16 13.02 4.62 16.43
N LYS A 17 14.21 4.10 16.73
CA LYS A 17 15.45 4.46 16.04
C LYS A 17 15.30 4.28 14.52
N GLY A 18 15.56 5.35 13.77
CA GLY A 18 15.50 5.34 12.31
C GLY A 18 14.13 5.67 11.72
N ALA A 19 13.10 5.93 12.54
CA ALA A 19 11.83 6.47 12.07
C ALA A 19 11.94 7.95 11.63
N PRO A 20 11.05 8.43 10.73
CA PRO A 20 10.14 7.63 9.91
C PRO A 20 10.90 6.86 8.83
N GLN A 21 10.40 5.68 8.48
CA GLN A 21 10.86 4.87 7.34
C GLN A 21 9.94 5.14 6.13
N ASN A 22 9.87 4.27 5.13
CA ASN A 22 8.88 4.34 4.05
C ASN A 22 7.52 3.78 4.49
N ALA A 23 6.44 4.26 3.87
CA ALA A 23 5.14 3.60 3.93
C ALA A 23 5.05 2.40 2.98
N ILE A 24 3.98 1.62 3.07
CA ILE A 24 3.64 0.52 2.17
C ILE A 24 2.34 0.83 1.42
N ILE A 25 2.16 0.23 0.23
CA ILE A 25 0.97 0.45 -0.60
C ILE A 25 -0.24 -0.38 -0.14
N GLY A 26 -1.43 0.11 -0.46
CA GLY A 26 -2.68 -0.66 -0.49
C GLY A 26 -3.14 -0.88 -1.93
N GLY A 27 -4.46 -0.94 -2.16
CA GLY A 27 -5.04 -1.06 -3.50
C GLY A 27 -4.86 -2.46 -4.11
N ALA A 28 -4.59 -2.50 -5.42
CA ALA A 28 -4.51 -3.74 -6.19
C ALA A 28 -3.34 -3.70 -7.19
N SER A 29 -3.04 -4.85 -7.78
CA SER A 29 -2.07 -5.01 -8.87
C SER A 29 -2.68 -5.83 -10.00
N LEU A 30 -2.19 -5.65 -11.23
CA LEU A 30 -2.58 -6.45 -12.38
C LEU A 30 -1.71 -7.71 -12.47
N TRP A 31 -2.34 -8.88 -12.51
CA TRP A 31 -1.67 -10.17 -12.70
C TRP A 31 -1.97 -10.75 -14.08
N VAL A 32 -0.97 -11.38 -14.69
CA VAL A 32 -1.10 -12.07 -15.98
C VAL A 32 -1.30 -13.56 -15.71
N LEU A 33 -2.42 -14.10 -16.19
CA LEU A 33 -2.73 -15.52 -16.01
C LEU A 33 -1.92 -16.39 -16.97
N GLN A 34 -1.61 -17.61 -16.53
CA GLN A 34 -0.94 -18.61 -17.36
C GLN A 34 -1.87 -19.21 -18.42
N GLY A 35 -1.30 -20.01 -19.34
CA GLY A 35 -2.06 -20.77 -20.34
C GLY A 35 -2.59 -19.97 -21.53
N LYS A 36 -1.98 -18.82 -21.84
CA LYS A 36 -2.31 -18.02 -23.04
C LYS A 36 -1.27 -18.17 -24.14
N ASP A 37 -1.69 -17.89 -25.37
CA ASP A 37 -0.81 -17.92 -26.54
C ASP A 37 0.25 -16.80 -26.48
N PRO A 38 1.43 -17.00 -27.09
CA PRO A 38 2.49 -15.99 -27.11
C PRO A 38 2.05 -14.61 -27.60
N ASP A 39 1.14 -14.55 -28.58
CA ASP A 39 0.66 -13.27 -29.11
C ASP A 39 -0.26 -12.53 -28.14
N VAL A 40 -0.99 -13.25 -27.28
CA VAL A 40 -1.74 -12.64 -26.16
C VAL A 40 -0.77 -12.02 -25.18
N TYR A 41 0.31 -12.71 -24.80
CA TYR A 41 1.32 -12.14 -23.90
C TYR A 41 2.02 -10.91 -24.49
N LYS A 42 2.28 -10.88 -25.81
CA LYS A 42 2.78 -9.66 -26.48
C LYS A 42 1.81 -8.50 -26.34
N GLY A 43 0.50 -8.74 -26.50
CA GLY A 43 -0.53 -7.73 -26.29
C GLY A 43 -0.59 -7.23 -24.85
N VAL A 44 -0.58 -8.14 -23.88
CA VAL A 44 -0.56 -7.82 -22.44
C VAL A 44 0.67 -6.99 -22.07
N ALA A 45 1.86 -7.35 -22.56
CA ALA A 45 3.08 -6.59 -22.31
C ALA A 45 2.98 -5.15 -22.84
N LYS A 46 2.46 -4.96 -24.06
CA LYS A 46 2.21 -3.62 -24.63
C LYS A 46 1.20 -2.83 -23.80
N PHE A 47 0.14 -3.48 -23.32
CA PHE A 47 -0.87 -2.83 -22.49
C PHE A 47 -0.32 -2.38 -21.13
N LEU A 48 0.45 -3.23 -20.43
CA LEU A 48 1.09 -2.85 -19.18
C LEU A 48 2.14 -1.75 -19.38
N ALA A 49 2.91 -1.79 -20.48
CA ALA A 49 3.84 -0.71 -20.84
C ALA A 49 3.10 0.62 -21.12
N TYR A 50 1.95 0.58 -21.78
CA TYR A 50 1.11 1.76 -21.99
C TYR A 50 0.62 2.35 -20.67
N LEU A 51 0.05 1.53 -19.78
CA LEU A 51 -0.47 1.99 -18.48
C LEU A 51 0.62 2.61 -17.59
N THR A 52 1.85 2.11 -17.70
CA THR A 52 2.99 2.60 -16.91
C THR A 52 3.78 3.72 -17.58
N SER A 53 3.41 4.11 -18.81
CA SER A 53 4.00 5.27 -19.47
C SER A 53 3.73 6.55 -18.67
N PRO A 54 4.66 7.53 -18.64
CA PRO A 54 4.49 8.72 -17.80
C PRO A 54 3.19 9.49 -18.04
N PRO A 55 2.73 9.74 -19.28
CA PRO A 55 1.49 10.48 -19.51
C PRO A 55 0.24 9.75 -18.99
N VAL A 56 0.16 8.43 -19.18
CA VAL A 56 -1.00 7.62 -18.79
C VAL A 56 -1.04 7.46 -17.27
N ALA A 57 0.10 7.15 -16.64
CA ALA A 57 0.20 7.01 -15.19
C ALA A 57 -0.01 8.35 -14.46
N ALA A 58 0.47 9.47 -15.01
CA ALA A 58 0.21 10.80 -14.46
C ALA A 58 -1.28 11.14 -14.54
N LYS A 59 -1.91 10.92 -15.70
CA LYS A 59 -3.35 11.13 -15.85
C LYS A 59 -4.16 10.27 -14.88
N TRP A 60 -3.84 8.99 -14.74
CA TRP A 60 -4.51 8.11 -13.77
C TRP A 60 -4.41 8.65 -12.34
N HIS A 61 -3.22 9.08 -11.92
CA HIS A 61 -3.03 9.69 -10.60
C HIS A 61 -3.90 10.95 -10.41
N GLN A 62 -3.91 11.85 -11.39
CA GLN A 62 -4.65 13.11 -11.34
C GLN A 62 -6.16 12.91 -11.35
N ASP A 63 -6.66 11.96 -12.15
CA ASP A 63 -8.10 11.69 -12.28
C ASP A 63 -8.68 10.94 -11.07
N THR A 64 -7.88 10.07 -10.44
CA THR A 64 -8.40 9.10 -9.45
C THR A 64 -7.93 9.32 -8.03
N GLY A 65 -6.83 10.06 -7.83
CA GLY A 65 -6.18 10.23 -6.54
C GLY A 65 -5.30 9.05 -6.10
N TYR A 66 -5.22 7.94 -6.86
CA TYR A 66 -4.22 6.90 -6.62
C TYR A 66 -2.80 7.43 -6.81
N LEU A 67 -1.81 6.80 -6.18
CA LEU A 67 -0.40 7.18 -6.32
C LEU A 67 0.09 7.05 -7.78
N PRO A 68 0.99 7.94 -8.25
CA PRO A 68 1.72 7.73 -9.50
C PRO A 68 2.65 6.53 -9.34
N VAL A 69 2.47 5.51 -10.19
CA VAL A 69 3.20 4.23 -10.08
C VAL A 69 4.66 4.30 -10.54
N THR A 70 5.08 5.41 -11.14
CA THR A 70 6.48 5.67 -11.54
C THR A 70 6.94 7.06 -11.11
N LYS A 71 8.25 7.23 -10.88
CA LYS A 71 8.86 8.54 -10.59
C LYS A 71 8.64 9.54 -11.73
N ALA A 72 8.74 9.09 -12.98
CA ALA A 72 8.51 9.92 -14.15
C ALA A 72 7.08 10.47 -14.21
N ALA A 73 6.07 9.70 -13.80
CA ALA A 73 4.69 10.19 -13.71
C ALA A 73 4.50 11.22 -12.58
N TYR A 74 5.17 11.03 -11.45
CA TYR A 74 5.21 12.02 -10.36
C TYR A 74 5.85 13.34 -10.82
N GLU A 75 7.03 13.27 -11.46
CA GLU A 75 7.75 14.43 -12.00
C GLU A 75 6.93 15.14 -13.07
N LEU A 76 6.30 14.40 -13.99
CA LEU A 76 5.42 14.97 -15.01
C LEU A 76 4.20 15.69 -14.38
N THR A 77 3.58 15.08 -13.37
CA THR A 77 2.45 15.70 -12.64
C THR A 77 2.87 17.00 -11.96
N GLN A 78 4.08 17.04 -11.40
CA GLN A 78 4.65 18.26 -10.82
C GLN A 78 4.91 19.34 -11.88
N GLN A 79 5.53 18.98 -13.01
CA GLN A 79 5.82 19.89 -14.12
C GLN A 79 4.55 20.48 -14.75
N GLN A 80 3.44 19.72 -14.75
CA GLN A 80 2.13 20.18 -15.21
C GLN A 80 1.43 21.14 -14.21
N GLY A 81 2.03 21.41 -13.05
CA GLY A 81 1.47 22.34 -12.06
C GLY A 81 0.32 21.74 -11.24
N PHE A 82 0.08 20.43 -11.32
CA PHE A 82 -1.04 19.79 -10.62
C PHE A 82 -0.93 19.95 -9.10
N TYR A 83 0.25 19.76 -8.51
CA TYR A 83 0.44 19.89 -7.06
C TYR A 83 0.35 21.34 -6.55
N ALA A 84 0.58 22.33 -7.42
CA ALA A 84 0.37 23.73 -7.07
C ALA A 84 -1.14 24.07 -7.04
N SER A 85 -1.92 23.51 -7.96
CA SER A 85 -3.38 23.68 -8.01
C SER A 85 -4.14 22.78 -7.05
N HIS A 86 -3.54 21.66 -6.63
CA HIS A 86 -4.08 20.68 -5.68
C HIS A 86 -3.09 20.46 -4.52
N PRO A 87 -2.93 21.45 -3.62
CA PRO A 87 -1.98 21.35 -2.51
C PRO A 87 -2.20 20.08 -1.70
N GLY A 88 -1.11 19.33 -1.48
CA GLY A 88 -1.11 18.11 -0.68
C GLY A 88 -1.37 16.81 -1.45
N ALA A 89 -1.67 16.87 -2.75
CA ALA A 89 -1.79 15.67 -3.59
C ALA A 89 -0.45 14.92 -3.82
N ASP A 90 0.69 15.53 -3.48
CA ASP A 90 2.03 14.94 -3.52
C ASP A 90 2.49 14.35 -2.17
N THR A 91 1.81 14.64 -1.07
CA THR A 91 2.20 14.21 0.29
C THR A 91 2.37 12.70 0.38
N ALA A 92 1.47 11.92 -0.21
CA ALA A 92 1.54 10.47 -0.19
C ALA A 92 2.75 9.93 -0.98
N THR A 93 3.07 10.51 -2.15
CA THR A 93 4.26 10.13 -2.93
C THR A 93 5.55 10.47 -2.17
N LYS A 94 5.61 11.64 -1.54
CA LYS A 94 6.74 12.02 -0.68
C LYS A 94 6.92 11.03 0.48
N GLN A 95 5.82 10.56 1.09
CA GLN A 95 5.87 9.56 2.16
C GLN A 95 6.37 8.19 1.66
N MET A 96 5.98 7.76 0.46
CA MET A 96 6.50 6.53 -0.15
C MET A 96 8.00 6.60 -0.42
N LEU A 97 8.51 7.78 -0.76
CA LEU A 97 9.91 8.03 -1.11
C LEU A 97 10.77 8.52 0.07
N ASN A 98 10.23 8.56 1.30
CA ASN A 98 10.91 9.14 2.46
C ASN A 98 12.30 8.52 2.72
N LYS A 99 12.43 7.19 2.63
CA LYS A 99 13.70 6.47 2.69
C LYS A 99 13.69 5.25 1.76
N PRO A 100 14.86 4.78 1.28
CA PRO A 100 14.95 3.49 0.63
C PRO A 100 14.40 2.37 1.53
N PRO A 101 13.62 1.41 0.98
CA PRO A 101 13.01 0.38 1.80
C PRO A 101 14.03 -0.64 2.32
N LEU A 102 13.88 -1.01 3.58
CA LEU A 102 14.55 -2.15 4.21
C LEU A 102 13.94 -3.48 3.72
N PRO A 103 14.64 -4.63 3.86
CA PRO A 103 14.13 -5.93 3.40
C PRO A 103 12.70 -6.27 3.86
N TRP A 104 12.32 -5.88 5.09
CA TRP A 104 11.01 -6.14 5.69
C TRP A 104 10.01 -4.97 5.60
N THR A 105 10.32 -3.91 4.86
CA THR A 105 9.44 -2.72 4.71
C THR A 105 8.98 -2.50 3.27
N LYS A 106 9.26 -3.44 2.36
CA LYS A 106 8.83 -3.36 0.94
C LYS A 106 7.32 -3.57 0.76
N GLY A 107 6.67 -4.13 1.76
CA GLY A 107 5.26 -4.54 1.75
C GLY A 107 5.06 -5.72 2.69
N LEU A 108 3.83 -6.24 2.72
CA LEU A 108 3.48 -7.42 3.51
C LEU A 108 2.99 -8.52 2.55
N ARG A 109 3.57 -9.72 2.68
CA ARG A 109 3.24 -10.87 1.82
C ARG A 109 2.92 -12.07 2.70
N LEU A 110 1.63 -12.21 3.00
CA LEU A 110 1.09 -13.27 3.83
C LEU A 110 -0.07 -13.93 3.09
N GLY A 111 -0.15 -15.25 3.15
CA GLY A 111 -1.37 -15.97 2.79
C GLY A 111 -2.47 -15.72 3.82
N ASN A 112 -3.73 -15.84 3.40
CA ASN A 112 -4.90 -15.52 4.25
C ASN A 112 -4.88 -14.09 4.83
N MET A 113 -4.17 -13.15 4.21
CA MET A 113 -4.07 -11.75 4.68
C MET A 113 -5.43 -11.05 4.86
N PRO A 114 -6.47 -11.25 4.00
CA PRO A 114 -7.78 -10.66 4.25
C PRO A 114 -8.37 -11.05 5.61
N GLN A 115 -8.29 -12.34 5.97
CA GLN A 115 -8.78 -12.87 7.23
C GLN A 115 -7.90 -12.42 8.41
N ILE A 116 -6.58 -12.35 8.22
CA ILE A 116 -5.66 -11.80 9.24
C ILE A 116 -6.00 -10.33 9.52
N ARG A 117 -6.35 -9.52 8.52
CA ARG A 117 -6.80 -8.14 8.75
C ARG A 117 -8.05 -8.08 9.60
N THR A 118 -9.06 -8.90 9.30
CA THR A 118 -10.28 -8.97 10.12
C THR A 118 -9.98 -9.31 11.58
N ILE A 119 -9.06 -10.26 11.83
CA ILE A 119 -8.62 -10.57 13.20
C ILE A 119 -7.98 -9.36 13.86
N VAL A 120 -7.07 -8.65 13.18
CA VAL A 120 -6.41 -7.46 13.73
C VAL A 120 -7.44 -6.36 14.03
N ASP A 121 -8.41 -6.15 13.13
CA ASP A 121 -9.47 -5.16 13.30
C ASP A 121 -10.33 -5.48 14.53
N GLU A 122 -10.81 -6.72 14.66
CA GLU A 122 -11.58 -7.20 15.82
C GLU A 122 -10.82 -7.04 17.14
N GLU A 123 -9.53 -7.41 17.17
CA GLU A 123 -8.74 -7.34 18.40
C GLU A 123 -8.44 -5.89 18.80
N LEU A 124 -8.22 -5.00 17.82
CA LEU A 124 -8.08 -3.56 18.09
C LEU A 124 -9.40 -2.94 18.57
N GLU A 125 -10.54 -3.35 18.02
CA GLU A 125 -11.86 -2.93 18.52
C GLU A 125 -12.03 -3.23 20.01
N GLN A 126 -11.55 -4.39 20.48
CA GLN A 126 -11.58 -4.74 21.91
C GLN A 126 -10.70 -3.83 22.78
N VAL A 127 -9.66 -3.20 22.22
CA VAL A 127 -8.86 -2.18 22.92
C VAL A 127 -9.69 -0.89 23.05
N TRP A 128 -10.34 -0.47 21.97
CA TRP A 128 -11.14 0.77 21.95
C TRP A 128 -12.35 0.70 22.87
N THR A 129 -12.93 -0.48 23.05
CA THR A 129 -14.01 -0.72 24.02
C THR A 129 -13.53 -1.05 25.43
N ALA A 130 -12.21 -1.00 25.68
CA ALA A 130 -11.56 -1.34 26.95
C ALA A 130 -11.83 -2.78 27.46
N SER A 131 -12.20 -3.70 26.56
CA SER A 131 -12.39 -5.13 26.87
C SER A 131 -11.07 -5.88 27.01
N LYS A 132 -10.01 -5.43 26.31
CA LYS A 132 -8.65 -5.97 26.36
C LYS A 132 -7.63 -4.84 26.54
N THR A 133 -6.52 -5.12 27.19
CA THR A 133 -5.36 -4.22 27.12
C THR A 133 -4.73 -4.27 25.72
N PRO A 134 -3.96 -3.24 25.30
CA PRO A 134 -3.25 -3.28 24.02
C PRO A 134 -2.38 -4.52 23.84
N GLN A 135 -1.67 -4.94 24.91
CA GLN A 135 -0.83 -6.14 24.87
C GLN A 135 -1.67 -7.41 24.62
N GLN A 136 -2.76 -7.59 25.38
CA GLN A 136 -3.63 -8.77 25.23
C GLN A 136 -4.26 -8.87 23.84
N ALA A 137 -4.68 -7.75 23.26
CA ALA A 137 -5.23 -7.71 21.91
C ALA A 137 -4.20 -8.10 20.85
N LEU A 138 -2.99 -7.54 20.91
CA LEU A 138 -1.91 -7.85 19.96
C LEU A 138 -1.43 -9.30 20.09
N ASP A 139 -1.34 -9.84 21.31
CA ASP A 139 -0.99 -11.25 21.53
C ASP A 139 -2.04 -12.20 20.95
N SER A 140 -3.33 -11.87 21.13
CA SER A 140 -4.46 -12.62 20.56
C SER A 140 -4.44 -12.58 19.03
N ALA A 141 -4.22 -11.39 18.44
CA ALA A 141 -4.12 -11.21 17.00
C ALA A 141 -2.93 -12.01 16.41
N ASN A 142 -1.78 -12.00 17.10
CA ASN A 142 -0.60 -12.78 16.71
C ASN A 142 -0.90 -14.29 16.74
N SER A 143 -1.51 -14.81 17.82
CA SER A 143 -1.86 -16.23 17.91
C SER A 143 -2.83 -16.65 16.81
N ARG A 144 -3.98 -15.97 16.70
CA ARG A 144 -5.03 -16.29 15.71
C ARG A 144 -4.53 -16.11 14.27
N GLY A 145 -3.72 -15.08 14.02
CA GLY A 145 -3.10 -14.83 12.72
C GLY A 145 -2.11 -15.93 12.32
N ASN A 146 -1.27 -16.40 13.24
CA ASN A 146 -0.31 -17.48 12.96
C ASN A 146 -0.98 -18.81 12.62
N GLU A 147 -2.14 -19.12 13.22
CA GLU A 147 -2.92 -20.30 12.80
C GLU A 147 -3.34 -20.22 11.33
N LEU A 148 -3.72 -19.03 10.84
CA LEU A 148 -4.07 -18.84 9.42
C LEU A 148 -2.86 -18.93 8.50
N LEU A 149 -1.69 -18.47 8.96
CA LEU A 149 -0.44 -18.61 8.21
C LEU A 149 -0.04 -20.08 8.07
N GLN A 150 -0.12 -20.85 9.16
CA GLN A 150 0.15 -22.29 9.14
C GLN A 150 -0.79 -23.05 8.21
N ARG A 151 -2.10 -22.72 8.23
CA ARG A 151 -3.07 -23.31 7.31
C ARG A 151 -2.74 -22.99 5.85
N PHE A 152 -2.34 -21.75 5.56
CA PHE A 152 -1.93 -21.39 4.20
C PHE A 152 -0.68 -22.13 3.76
N GLU A 153 0.33 -22.22 4.64
CA GLU A 153 1.57 -22.96 4.38
C GLU A 153 1.28 -24.43 4.03
N GLN A 154 0.42 -25.09 4.82
CA GLN A 154 0.01 -26.48 4.57
C GLN A 154 -0.75 -26.64 3.25
N GLN A 155 -1.60 -25.69 2.89
CA GLN A 155 -2.34 -25.72 1.61
C GLN A 155 -1.42 -25.51 0.41
N ALA A 156 -0.43 -24.63 0.53
CA ALA A 156 0.52 -24.32 -0.55
C ALA A 156 1.58 -25.40 -0.74
N ALA A 157 1.82 -26.24 0.26
CA ALA A 157 2.76 -27.37 0.19
C ALA A 157 2.19 -28.62 -0.51
N ASN A 158 0.88 -28.67 -0.74
CA ASN A 158 0.18 -29.73 -1.47
C ASN A 158 -0.05 -29.34 -2.94
#